data_AF-A0A5J4J0X5-F1
#
_entry.id   AF-A0A5J4J0X5-F1
#
_cell.length_a   1.000
_cell.length_b   1.000
_cell.length_c   1.000
_cell.angle_alpha   90.00
_cell.angle_beta   90.00
_cell.angle_gamma   90.00
#
_symmetry.space_group_name_H-M   'P 1'
#
loop_
_entity.id
_entity.type
_entity.pdbx_description
1 polymer ?
#
loop_
_entity_poly.entity_id
_entity_poly.type
_entity_poly.pdbx_seq_one_letter_code
_entity_poly.pdbx_strand_id
1 'polypeptide(L)'
;MKILVGVARIFVGVLFIISGLIKLNDPVGFSFKLGDYFAPEVLNLEFLVPFALLIAVAVVIFEVLLGVMLIVGYAKKFTLWSLLVLIVGFTFLTFYSAYFNKVTDCGCFGDALKLTPWESFTKDVVLLVLILFLFYGQKYIQPFFTKFSRSFIVFISFILCLWLGYHVLMHLPIVDFRAYAIGKNIKEGMETPPDAPKPIYEYTWVYNVNGEEKVVVNLGEDPGIEGELLSATTEVIQEAYEPPVHDFSIERDGNDFTEDFLSTENLIVVMAYNLDNAENDGFIPLKIATDKALKLGYKVIGMSASSTEETEKLTEKYHLNFDFYFCDMTTLKTIVRSNPGIIELQKGTITQKLHFNDADKLQLNEQEGAIPSMDFELKKRLDSIAVLDQKYRKMMQDGTENIDSLWRMQEVIDATNLKFVADYFDAKGYPGKSIVGEPTNTAAWYVLQHNPDQIEKYLPMIKKAGKEGEIPFRLVAMMEDRYLMGQDKPQIYGTQGSTINGDEFIWPIEDPENVNKRRVEAGYDQTIEEYAKLLFGDDFEYKVLTIDQVKQ
;
A
#
# COMPACT_ATOMS: atom_id res chain seq x y z
N MET A 1 -30.06 -49.14 4.35
CA MET A 1 -29.14 -48.96 3.19
C MET A 1 -29.58 -47.86 2.22
N LYS A 2 -30.78 -47.94 1.60
CA LYS A 2 -31.26 -46.89 0.65
C LYS A 2 -31.29 -45.48 1.26
N ILE A 3 -31.89 -45.33 2.45
CA ILE A 3 -31.99 -44.04 3.14
C ILE A 3 -30.60 -43.51 3.49
N LEU A 4 -29.73 -44.34 4.07
CA LEU A 4 -28.36 -43.97 4.44
C LEU A 4 -27.52 -43.50 3.23
N VAL A 5 -27.60 -44.22 2.10
CA VAL A 5 -26.94 -43.81 0.85
C VAL A 5 -27.53 -42.49 0.32
N GLY A 6 -28.84 -42.30 0.45
CA GLY A 6 -29.50 -41.03 0.09
C GLY A 6 -29.01 -39.86 0.93
N VAL A 7 -28.95 -40.01 2.26
CA VAL A 7 -28.44 -38.98 3.18
C VAL A 7 -26.98 -38.67 2.89
N ALA A 8 -26.12 -39.70 2.82
CA ALA A 8 -24.70 -39.52 2.51
C ALA A 8 -24.47 -38.83 1.16
N ARG A 9 -25.28 -39.17 0.13
CA ARG A 9 -25.21 -38.54 -1.20
C ARG A 9 -25.52 -37.06 -1.14
N ILE A 10 -26.58 -36.67 -0.43
CA ILE A 10 -26.96 -35.25 -0.31
C ILE A 10 -25.89 -34.51 0.50
N PHE A 11 -25.45 -35.07 1.63
CA PHE A 11 -24.44 -34.47 2.47
C PHE A 11 -23.12 -34.24 1.72
N VAL A 12 -22.54 -35.28 1.11
CA VAL A 12 -21.29 -35.18 0.34
C VAL A 12 -21.47 -34.24 -0.85
N GLY A 13 -22.59 -34.35 -1.58
CA GLY A 13 -22.84 -33.49 -2.73
C GLY A 13 -22.94 -32.01 -2.38
N VAL A 14 -23.65 -31.68 -1.28
CA VAL A 14 -23.77 -30.30 -0.79
C VAL A 14 -22.42 -29.76 -0.32
N LEU A 15 -21.63 -30.57 0.40
CA LEU A 15 -20.32 -30.15 0.89
C LEU A 15 -19.37 -29.80 -0.26
N PHE A 16 -19.32 -30.63 -1.31
CA PHE A 16 -18.49 -30.36 -2.51
C PHE A 16 -18.97 -29.13 -3.27
N ILE A 17 -20.29 -28.90 -3.37
CA ILE A 17 -20.82 -27.68 -3.98
C ILE A 17 -20.42 -26.45 -3.17
N ILE A 18 -20.58 -26.47 -1.85
CA ILE A 18 -20.24 -25.32 -1.00
C ILE A 18 -18.73 -25.05 -1.02
N SER A 19 -17.91 -26.08 -0.81
CA SER A 19 -16.45 -25.97 -0.83
C SER A 19 -15.96 -25.46 -2.19
N GLY A 20 -16.47 -26.01 -3.28
CA GLY A 20 -16.14 -25.55 -4.63
C GLY A 20 -16.61 -24.12 -4.90
N LEU A 21 -17.83 -23.72 -4.52
CA LEU A 21 -18.31 -22.35 -4.74
C LEU A 21 -17.52 -21.31 -3.93
N ILE A 22 -17.09 -21.65 -2.70
CA ILE A 22 -16.26 -20.74 -1.90
C ILE A 22 -14.88 -20.56 -2.55
N LYS A 23 -14.24 -21.63 -3.01
CA LYS A 23 -12.98 -21.53 -3.77
C LYS A 23 -13.18 -20.80 -5.11
N LEU A 24 -14.35 -20.94 -5.75
CA LEU A 24 -14.64 -20.30 -7.03
C LEU A 24 -14.93 -18.80 -6.87
N ASN A 25 -15.34 -18.38 -5.67
CA ASN A 25 -15.47 -16.97 -5.32
C ASN A 25 -14.09 -16.28 -5.21
N ASP A 26 -13.03 -17.03 -4.89
CA ASP A 26 -11.64 -16.54 -4.87
C ASP A 26 -10.65 -17.55 -5.48
N PRO A 27 -10.68 -17.75 -6.82
CA PRO A 27 -9.80 -18.71 -7.49
C PRO A 27 -8.35 -18.24 -7.49
N VAL A 28 -8.10 -16.94 -7.37
CA VAL A 28 -6.76 -16.35 -7.26
C VAL A 28 -6.12 -16.76 -5.93
N GLY A 29 -6.84 -16.60 -4.81
CA GLY A 29 -6.38 -17.07 -3.50
C GLY A 29 -6.09 -18.57 -3.49
N PHE A 30 -6.97 -19.39 -4.08
CA PHE A 30 -6.73 -20.83 -4.20
C PHE A 30 -5.53 -21.16 -5.10
N SER A 31 -5.27 -20.37 -6.14
CA SER A 31 -4.09 -20.54 -7.00
C SER A 31 -2.77 -20.30 -6.28
N PHE A 32 -2.73 -19.36 -5.32
CA PHE A 32 -1.55 -19.14 -4.49
C PHE A 32 -1.27 -20.36 -3.61
N LYS A 33 -2.30 -20.95 -3.00
CA LYS A 33 -2.17 -22.20 -2.24
C LYS A 33 -1.65 -23.35 -3.10
N LEU A 34 -2.12 -23.48 -4.34
CA LEU A 34 -1.56 -24.46 -5.29
C LEU A 34 -0.08 -24.17 -5.61
N GLY A 35 0.29 -22.90 -5.75
CA GLY A 35 1.69 -22.48 -5.88
C GLY A 35 2.56 -22.96 -4.72
N ASP A 36 2.09 -22.81 -3.49
CA ASP A 36 2.79 -23.29 -2.29
C ASP A 36 3.00 -24.82 -2.34
N TYR A 37 2.01 -25.58 -2.81
CA TYR A 37 2.15 -27.02 -3.01
C TYR A 37 3.12 -27.39 -4.14
N PHE A 38 3.22 -26.56 -5.19
CA PHE A 38 4.12 -26.82 -6.32
C PHE A 38 5.58 -26.45 -6.03
N ALA A 39 5.85 -25.73 -4.94
CA ALA A 39 7.19 -25.32 -4.54
C ALA A 39 8.16 -26.51 -4.35
N PRO A 40 9.48 -26.31 -4.53
CA PRO A 40 10.53 -27.32 -4.34
C PRO A 40 10.45 -28.07 -3.03
N GLU A 41 10.09 -27.36 -1.96
CA GLU A 41 10.08 -27.86 -0.58
C GLU A 41 8.88 -28.77 -0.28
N VAL A 42 7.91 -28.87 -1.20
CA VAL A 42 6.66 -29.62 -1.02
C VAL A 42 6.53 -30.75 -2.06
N LEU A 43 6.16 -30.44 -3.30
CA LEU A 43 6.03 -31.44 -4.38
C LEU A 43 7.10 -31.31 -5.46
N ASN A 44 7.85 -30.21 -5.50
CA ASN A 44 8.86 -29.94 -6.53
C ASN A 44 8.29 -29.99 -7.95
N LEU A 45 7.19 -29.28 -8.17
CA LEU A 45 6.43 -29.20 -9.43
C LEU A 45 6.39 -27.75 -9.95
N GLU A 46 7.48 -27.00 -9.85
CA GLU A 46 7.54 -25.57 -10.21
C GLU A 46 7.04 -25.27 -11.62
N PHE A 47 7.19 -26.21 -12.56
CA PHE A 47 6.68 -26.07 -13.93
C PHE A 47 5.14 -25.90 -14.01
N LEU A 48 4.40 -26.24 -12.94
CA LEU A 48 2.96 -26.03 -12.83
C LEU A 48 2.59 -24.65 -12.26
N VAL A 49 3.52 -23.92 -11.66
CA VAL A 49 3.27 -22.59 -11.06
C VAL A 49 2.66 -21.60 -12.06
N PRO A 50 3.15 -21.48 -13.32
CA PRO A 50 2.53 -20.59 -14.31
C PRO A 50 1.09 -20.98 -14.67
N PHE A 51 0.70 -22.23 -14.43
CA PHE A 51 -0.63 -22.76 -14.72
C PHE A 51 -1.52 -22.84 -13.47
N ALA A 52 -1.05 -22.41 -12.31
CA ALA A 52 -1.74 -22.59 -11.04
C ALA A 52 -3.15 -21.98 -11.05
N LEU A 53 -3.34 -20.79 -11.64
CA LEU A 53 -4.66 -20.16 -11.76
C LEU A 53 -5.61 -20.96 -12.67
N LEU A 54 -5.12 -21.43 -13.82
CA LEU A 54 -5.90 -22.26 -14.73
C LEU A 54 -6.33 -23.57 -14.06
N ILE A 55 -5.40 -24.22 -13.34
CA ILE A 55 -5.65 -25.44 -12.59
C ILE A 55 -6.66 -25.17 -11.46
N ALA A 56 -6.49 -24.08 -10.71
CA ALA A 56 -7.40 -23.67 -9.64
C ALA A 56 -8.84 -23.55 -10.15
N VAL A 57 -9.07 -22.78 -11.21
CA VAL A 57 -10.39 -22.63 -11.83
C VAL A 57 -10.94 -23.97 -12.31
N ALA A 58 -10.13 -24.77 -13.01
CA ALA A 58 -10.57 -26.05 -13.56
C ALA A 58 -10.98 -27.06 -12.47
N VAL A 59 -10.15 -27.23 -11.44
CA VAL A 59 -10.38 -28.16 -10.33
C VAL A 59 -11.61 -27.75 -9.53
N VAL A 60 -11.77 -26.47 -9.25
CA VAL A 60 -12.88 -25.96 -8.46
C VAL A 60 -14.22 -26.06 -9.21
N ILE A 61 -14.25 -25.71 -10.50
CA ILE A 61 -15.45 -25.92 -11.32
C ILE A 61 -15.79 -27.41 -11.37
N PHE A 62 -14.79 -28.27 -11.53
CA PHE A 62 -14.98 -29.72 -11.53
C PHE A 62 -15.53 -30.23 -10.19
N GLU A 63 -15.06 -29.71 -9.06
CA GLU A 63 -15.55 -30.04 -7.72
C GLU A 63 -17.05 -29.72 -7.56
N VAL A 64 -17.47 -28.50 -7.94
CA VAL A 64 -18.88 -28.10 -7.93
C VAL A 64 -19.72 -29.02 -8.82
N LEU A 65 -19.25 -29.29 -10.04
CA LEU A 65 -19.97 -30.15 -10.97
C LEU A 65 -20.11 -31.58 -10.44
N LEU A 66 -19.08 -32.15 -9.82
CA LEU A 66 -19.15 -33.48 -9.21
C LEU A 66 -20.17 -33.52 -8.06
N GLY A 67 -20.23 -32.47 -7.24
CA GLY A 67 -21.25 -32.33 -6.20
C GLY A 67 -22.66 -32.30 -6.78
N VAL A 68 -22.91 -31.48 -7.82
CA VAL A 68 -24.20 -31.42 -8.53
C VAL A 68 -24.55 -32.77 -9.17
N MET A 69 -23.60 -33.37 -9.89
CA MET A 69 -23.77 -34.67 -10.57
C MET A 69 -24.11 -35.78 -9.58
N LEU A 70 -23.48 -35.76 -8.39
CA LEU A 70 -23.78 -36.70 -7.31
C LEU A 70 -25.21 -36.51 -6.80
N ILE A 71 -25.63 -35.28 -6.52
CA ILE A 71 -26.98 -34.97 -6.06
C ILE A 71 -28.02 -35.38 -7.10
N VAL A 72 -27.87 -35.03 -8.38
CA VAL A 72 -28.90 -35.36 -9.39
C VAL A 72 -28.82 -36.82 -9.87
N GLY A 73 -27.69 -37.50 -9.65
CA GLY A 73 -27.46 -38.87 -10.08
C GLY A 73 -27.07 -38.98 -11.56
N TYR A 74 -26.34 -37.98 -12.06
CA TYR A 74 -25.81 -37.94 -13.43
C TYR A 74 -24.48 -38.68 -13.52
N ALA A 75 -24.25 -39.39 -14.65
CA ALA A 75 -23.01 -40.12 -14.96
C ALA A 75 -22.36 -40.89 -13.79
N LYS A 76 -23.18 -41.49 -12.93
CA LYS A 76 -22.83 -42.06 -11.62
C LYS A 76 -21.46 -42.75 -11.50
N LYS A 77 -21.09 -43.63 -12.44
CA LYS A 77 -19.79 -44.33 -12.39
C LYS A 77 -18.62 -43.35 -12.50
N PHE A 78 -18.70 -42.44 -13.48
CA PHE A 78 -17.71 -41.38 -13.65
C PHE A 78 -17.66 -40.49 -12.40
N THR A 79 -18.81 -40.01 -11.92
CA THR A 79 -18.89 -39.12 -10.74
C THR A 79 -18.23 -39.74 -9.51
N LEU A 80 -18.54 -41.00 -9.19
CA LEU A 80 -17.98 -41.67 -8.01
C LEU A 80 -16.47 -41.94 -8.13
N TRP A 81 -15.99 -42.33 -9.32
CA TRP A 81 -14.56 -42.50 -9.55
C TRP A 81 -13.80 -41.17 -9.49
N SER A 82 -14.33 -40.11 -10.09
CA SER A 82 -13.73 -38.77 -10.04
C SER A 82 -13.70 -38.20 -8.62
N LEU A 83 -14.79 -38.36 -7.85
CA LEU A 83 -14.81 -37.98 -6.43
C LEU A 83 -13.78 -38.74 -5.62
N LEU A 84 -13.62 -40.05 -5.89
CA LEU A 84 -12.64 -40.88 -5.19
C LEU A 84 -11.20 -40.44 -5.50
N VAL A 85 -10.87 -40.18 -6.78
CA VAL A 85 -9.54 -39.70 -7.17
C VAL A 85 -9.24 -38.34 -6.54
N LEU A 86 -10.21 -37.42 -6.61
CA LEU A 86 -10.05 -36.06 -6.09
C LEU A 86 -9.89 -36.06 -4.55
N ILE A 87 -10.70 -36.82 -3.81
CA ILE A 87 -10.56 -36.87 -2.35
C ILE A 87 -9.29 -37.58 -1.91
N VAL A 88 -8.85 -38.64 -2.62
CA VAL A 88 -7.57 -39.31 -2.32
C VAL A 88 -6.41 -38.35 -2.54
N GLY A 89 -6.43 -37.58 -3.64
CA GLY A 89 -5.44 -36.54 -3.90
C GLY A 89 -5.40 -35.48 -2.78
N PHE A 90 -6.55 -34.91 -2.41
CA PHE A 90 -6.61 -33.93 -1.33
C PHE A 90 -6.21 -34.51 0.03
N THR A 91 -6.64 -35.74 0.36
CA THR A 91 -6.25 -36.43 1.60
C THR A 91 -4.73 -36.59 1.68
N PHE A 92 -4.06 -36.90 0.56
CA PHE A 92 -2.60 -36.97 0.51
C PHE A 92 -1.95 -35.61 0.75
N LEU A 93 -2.45 -34.54 0.11
CA LEU A 93 -1.93 -33.18 0.28
C LEU A 93 -2.13 -32.67 1.72
N THR A 94 -3.30 -32.87 2.29
CA THR A 94 -3.61 -32.46 3.67
C THR A 94 -2.80 -33.26 4.69
N PHE A 95 -2.60 -34.57 4.47
CA PHE A 95 -1.69 -35.39 5.27
C PHE A 95 -0.25 -34.88 5.20
N TYR A 96 0.27 -34.64 3.99
CA TYR A 96 1.63 -34.14 3.81
C TYR A 96 1.83 -32.82 4.56
N SER A 97 0.88 -31.90 4.43
CA SER A 97 0.90 -30.63 5.16
C SER A 97 0.91 -30.80 6.68
N ALA A 98 0.05 -31.69 7.19
CA ALA A 98 -0.09 -31.93 8.64
C ALA A 98 1.12 -32.66 9.24
N TYR A 99 1.77 -33.53 8.47
CA TYR A 99 2.91 -34.32 8.94
C TYR A 99 4.24 -33.54 8.85
N PHE A 100 4.43 -32.75 7.79
CA PHE A 100 5.68 -32.02 7.54
C PHE A 100 5.63 -30.52 7.90
N ASN A 101 4.49 -30.02 8.39
CA ASN A 101 4.27 -28.61 8.75
C ASN A 101 4.67 -27.62 7.64
N LYS A 102 4.31 -27.93 6.38
CA LYS A 102 4.73 -27.15 5.21
C LYS A 102 3.73 -26.08 4.77
N VAL A 103 2.43 -26.40 4.71
CA VAL A 103 1.37 -25.44 4.39
C VAL A 103 0.35 -25.43 5.53
N THR A 104 0.22 -24.28 6.19
CA THR A 104 -0.61 -24.09 7.40
C THR A 104 -2.11 -24.03 7.11
N ASP A 105 -2.48 -23.70 5.87
CA ASP A 105 -3.87 -23.66 5.40
C ASP A 105 -4.00 -24.39 4.05
N CYS A 106 -4.74 -25.51 4.06
CA CYS A 106 -4.94 -26.37 2.90
C CYS A 106 -5.94 -25.81 1.87
N GLY A 107 -6.58 -24.65 2.13
CA GLY A 107 -7.43 -23.95 1.16
C GLY A 107 -8.76 -24.64 0.84
N CYS A 108 -9.17 -25.65 1.62
CA CYS A 108 -10.38 -26.44 1.35
C CYS A 108 -11.68 -25.64 1.41
N PHE A 109 -11.76 -24.58 2.21
CA PHE A 109 -12.90 -23.67 2.26
C PHE A 109 -12.47 -22.22 1.99
N GLY A 110 -11.32 -22.03 1.32
CA GLY A 110 -10.71 -20.71 1.16
C GLY A 110 -10.64 -19.92 2.47
N ASP A 111 -10.78 -18.60 2.37
CA ASP A 111 -10.74 -17.70 3.52
C ASP A 111 -12.03 -17.74 4.38
N ALA A 112 -13.08 -18.47 3.97
CA ALA A 112 -14.34 -18.52 4.72
C ALA A 112 -14.24 -19.35 6.00
N LEU A 113 -13.38 -20.37 6.01
CA LEU A 113 -13.12 -21.23 7.17
C LEU A 113 -11.69 -21.75 7.13
N LYS A 114 -10.81 -21.12 7.92
CA LYS A 114 -9.44 -21.60 8.12
C LYS A 114 -9.47 -22.82 9.05
N LEU A 115 -9.01 -23.95 8.53
CA LEU A 115 -8.89 -25.20 9.27
C LEU A 115 -7.40 -25.49 9.46
N THR A 116 -7.03 -25.96 10.65
CA THR A 116 -5.67 -26.47 10.88
C THR A 116 -5.37 -27.65 9.95
N PRO A 117 -4.09 -27.96 9.67
CA PRO A 117 -3.73 -29.10 8.81
C PRO A 117 -4.36 -30.42 9.26
N TRP A 118 -4.38 -30.68 10.57
CA TRP A 118 -4.97 -31.91 11.14
C TRP A 118 -6.50 -31.95 11.04
N GLU A 119 -7.18 -30.82 11.21
CA GLU A 119 -8.63 -30.73 10.99
C GLU A 119 -8.99 -30.95 9.51
N SER A 120 -8.21 -30.35 8.60
CA SER A 120 -8.36 -30.53 7.16
C SER A 120 -8.18 -32.00 6.74
N PHE A 121 -7.13 -32.65 7.22
CA PHE A 121 -6.87 -34.07 6.98
C PHE A 121 -8.00 -34.97 7.53
N THR A 122 -8.42 -34.74 8.77
CA THR A 122 -9.51 -35.51 9.40
C THR A 122 -10.81 -35.40 8.61
N LYS A 123 -11.16 -34.18 8.17
CA LYS A 123 -12.34 -33.93 7.33
C LYS A 123 -12.24 -34.68 6.00
N ASP A 124 -11.07 -34.69 5.36
CA ASP A 124 -10.87 -35.44 4.11
C ASP A 124 -10.97 -36.95 4.29
N VAL A 125 -10.45 -37.51 5.39
CA VAL A 125 -10.60 -38.93 5.74
C VAL A 125 -12.07 -39.30 5.96
N VAL A 126 -12.83 -38.47 6.69
CA VAL A 126 -14.28 -38.68 6.89
C VAL A 126 -15.02 -38.66 5.54
N LEU A 127 -14.70 -37.70 4.67
CA LEU A 127 -15.25 -37.61 3.32
C LEU A 127 -14.89 -38.83 2.46
N LEU A 128 -13.63 -39.30 2.54
CA LEU A 128 -13.17 -40.51 1.85
C LEU A 128 -13.98 -41.73 2.29
N VAL A 129 -14.21 -41.92 3.59
CA VAL A 129 -15.03 -43.02 4.12
C VAL A 129 -16.48 -42.93 3.60
N LEU A 130 -17.07 -41.73 3.60
CA LEU A 130 -18.42 -41.51 3.06
C LEU A 130 -18.48 -41.78 1.54
N ILE A 131 -17.46 -41.39 0.78
CA ILE A 131 -17.37 -41.63 -0.66
C ILE A 131 -17.20 -43.13 -0.94
N LEU A 132 -16.38 -43.86 -0.17
CA LEU A 132 -16.26 -45.32 -0.25
C LEU A 132 -17.61 -45.99 0.05
N PHE A 133 -18.32 -45.53 1.08
CA PHE A 133 -19.67 -46.01 1.38
C PHE A 133 -20.65 -45.78 0.21
N LEU A 134 -20.59 -44.61 -0.45
CA LEU A 134 -21.37 -44.33 -1.67
C LEU A 134 -20.93 -45.19 -2.86
N PHE A 135 -19.63 -45.50 -2.97
CA PHE A 135 -19.05 -46.31 -4.03
C PHE A 135 -19.51 -47.77 -3.96
N TYR A 136 -19.55 -48.37 -2.76
CA TYR A 136 -20.13 -49.71 -2.54
C TYR A 136 -21.66 -49.68 -2.57
N GLY A 137 -22.27 -48.62 -2.02
CA GLY A 137 -23.70 -48.36 -2.02
C GLY A 137 -24.27 -47.88 -3.35
N GLN A 138 -23.45 -47.84 -4.40
CA GLN A 138 -23.74 -47.15 -5.64
C GLN A 138 -25.08 -47.59 -6.26
N LYS A 139 -25.46 -48.88 -6.15
CA LYS A 139 -26.74 -49.41 -6.69
C LYS A 139 -27.99 -48.70 -6.15
N TYR A 140 -27.88 -48.03 -5.01
CA TYR A 140 -28.99 -47.28 -4.39
C TYR A 140 -29.04 -45.80 -4.79
N ILE A 141 -28.06 -45.30 -5.56
CA ILE A 141 -28.08 -43.94 -6.12
C ILE A 141 -29.00 -43.94 -7.35
N GLN A 142 -30.26 -43.59 -7.12
CA GLN A 142 -31.28 -43.48 -8.16
C GLN A 142 -31.41 -42.02 -8.63
N PRO A 143 -31.60 -41.76 -9.93
CA PRO A 143 -31.74 -40.40 -10.43
C PRO A 143 -33.05 -39.75 -9.96
N PHE A 144 -33.01 -38.46 -9.61
CA PHE A 144 -34.21 -37.72 -9.18
C PHE A 144 -35.08 -37.25 -10.35
N PHE A 145 -34.45 -36.92 -11.49
CA PHE A 145 -35.13 -36.34 -12.66
C PHE A 145 -34.93 -37.18 -13.93
N THR A 146 -35.62 -36.79 -15.02
CA THR A 146 -35.43 -37.39 -16.36
C THR A 146 -33.99 -37.18 -16.87
N LYS A 147 -33.56 -37.99 -17.85
CA LYS A 147 -32.21 -37.88 -18.44
C LYS A 147 -31.93 -36.47 -18.99
N PHE A 148 -32.93 -35.86 -19.64
CA PHE A 148 -32.83 -34.50 -20.17
C PHE A 148 -32.64 -33.48 -19.06
N SER A 149 -33.53 -33.47 -18.05
CA SER A 149 -33.47 -32.51 -16.94
C SER A 149 -32.15 -32.58 -16.17
N ARG A 150 -31.61 -33.79 -15.93
CA ARG A 150 -30.30 -33.94 -15.26
C ARG A 150 -29.16 -33.35 -16.08
N SER A 151 -29.13 -33.63 -17.38
CA SER A 151 -28.10 -33.11 -18.28
C SER A 151 -28.17 -31.59 -18.37
N PHE A 152 -29.38 -31.04 -18.42
CA PHE A 152 -29.63 -29.60 -18.41
C PHE A 152 -29.16 -28.94 -17.10
N ILE A 153 -29.46 -29.51 -15.93
CA ILE A 153 -29.01 -28.99 -14.63
C ILE A 153 -27.47 -28.94 -14.56
N VAL A 154 -26.79 -30.01 -14.96
CA VAL A 154 -25.32 -30.05 -14.97
C VAL A 154 -24.75 -29.01 -15.95
N PHE A 155 -25.32 -28.89 -17.14
CA PHE A 155 -24.91 -27.89 -18.13
C PHE A 155 -25.09 -26.46 -17.64
N ILE A 156 -26.25 -26.13 -17.07
CA ILE A 156 -26.49 -24.79 -16.49
C ILE A 156 -25.55 -24.52 -15.32
N SER A 157 -25.30 -25.51 -14.46
CA SER A 157 -24.33 -25.37 -13.37
C SER A 157 -22.93 -25.05 -13.91
N PHE A 158 -22.51 -25.69 -14.99
CA PHE A 158 -21.24 -25.40 -15.65
C PHE A 158 -21.18 -23.97 -16.19
N ILE A 159 -22.23 -23.51 -16.89
CA ILE A 159 -22.30 -22.14 -17.41
C ILE A 159 -22.28 -21.11 -16.26
N LEU A 160 -23.00 -21.36 -15.16
CA LEU A 160 -22.99 -20.49 -13.99
C LEU A 160 -21.61 -20.44 -13.32
N CYS A 161 -20.92 -21.58 -13.22
CA CYS A 161 -19.56 -21.62 -12.69
C CYS A 161 -18.57 -20.86 -13.59
N LEU A 162 -18.68 -20.98 -14.92
CA LEU A 162 -17.86 -20.21 -15.85
C LEU A 162 -18.13 -18.71 -15.75
N TRP A 163 -19.40 -18.32 -15.67
CA TRP A 163 -19.79 -16.92 -15.49
C TRP A 163 -19.25 -16.36 -14.16
N LEU A 164 -19.39 -17.10 -13.07
CA LEU A 164 -18.89 -16.69 -11.75
C LEU A 164 -17.36 -16.56 -11.76
N GLY A 165 -16.66 -17.56 -12.31
CA GLY A 165 -15.20 -17.53 -12.44
C GLY A 165 -14.73 -16.34 -13.28
N TYR A 166 -15.38 -16.07 -14.41
CA TYR A 166 -15.10 -14.87 -15.21
C TYR A 166 -15.37 -13.57 -14.43
N HIS A 167 -16.50 -13.49 -13.74
CA HIS A 167 -16.87 -12.31 -12.97
C HIS A 167 -15.82 -11.99 -11.90
N VAL A 168 -15.45 -12.96 -11.04
CA VAL A 168 -14.54 -12.68 -9.91
C VAL A 168 -13.11 -12.37 -10.36
N LEU A 169 -12.70 -12.87 -11.53
CA LEU A 169 -11.42 -12.52 -12.15
C LEU A 169 -11.42 -11.12 -12.77
N MET A 170 -12.60 -10.56 -13.05
CA MET A 170 -12.73 -9.24 -13.68
C MET A 170 -13.26 -8.15 -12.74
N HIS A 171 -13.89 -8.50 -11.60
CA HIS A 171 -14.68 -7.59 -10.76
C HIS A 171 -14.57 -7.85 -9.24
N LEU A 172 -13.49 -8.48 -8.77
CA LEU A 172 -13.29 -8.98 -7.40
C LEU A 172 -14.28 -10.09 -6.95
N PRO A 173 -13.92 -10.84 -5.89
CA PRO A 173 -14.82 -11.77 -5.22
C PRO A 173 -16.14 -11.11 -4.80
N ILE A 174 -17.25 -11.84 -4.91
CA ILE A 174 -18.59 -11.36 -4.52
C ILE A 174 -18.68 -11.17 -2.99
N VAL A 175 -18.08 -12.11 -2.26
CA VAL A 175 -17.99 -12.04 -0.80
C VAL A 175 -16.53 -12.03 -0.40
N ASP A 176 -16.14 -11.05 0.40
CA ASP A 176 -14.79 -10.94 0.94
C ASP A 176 -14.77 -11.47 2.38
N PHE A 177 -14.11 -12.61 2.61
CA PHE A 177 -13.97 -13.23 3.93
C PHE A 177 -12.68 -12.80 4.65
N ARG A 178 -11.85 -11.95 4.04
CA ARG A 178 -10.51 -11.62 4.53
C ARG A 178 -10.57 -10.51 5.58
N ALA A 179 -9.47 -10.36 6.32
CA ALA A 179 -9.32 -9.30 7.33
C ALA A 179 -9.45 -7.87 6.75
N TYR A 180 -9.29 -7.72 5.43
CA TYR A 180 -9.39 -6.46 4.70
C TYR A 180 -10.72 -6.26 3.99
N ALA A 181 -11.80 -6.94 4.39
CA ALA A 181 -13.12 -6.70 3.80
C ALA A 181 -13.57 -5.24 4.00
N ILE A 182 -14.45 -4.75 3.12
CA ILE A 182 -15.05 -3.41 3.25
C ILE A 182 -15.71 -3.29 4.64
N GLY A 183 -15.44 -2.17 5.33
CA GLY A 183 -15.89 -1.89 6.70
C GLY A 183 -14.92 -2.34 7.79
N LYS A 184 -13.82 -3.03 7.47
CA LYS A 184 -12.76 -3.37 8.43
C LYS A 184 -11.74 -2.25 8.55
N ASN A 185 -11.19 -2.07 9.74
CA ASN A 185 -10.10 -1.15 10.01
C ASN A 185 -8.76 -1.90 10.11
N ILE A 186 -7.79 -1.46 9.31
CA ILE A 186 -6.46 -2.08 9.23
C ILE A 186 -5.71 -1.92 10.55
N LYS A 187 -5.72 -0.72 11.13
CA LYS A 187 -5.03 -0.40 12.39
C LYS A 187 -5.60 -1.23 13.54
N GLU A 188 -6.92 -1.25 13.69
CA GLU A 188 -7.58 -2.10 14.70
C GLU A 188 -7.30 -3.60 14.47
N GLY A 189 -7.18 -4.01 13.20
CA GLY A 189 -6.84 -5.39 12.84
C GLY A 189 -5.41 -5.80 13.21
N MET A 190 -4.51 -4.84 13.41
CA MET A 190 -3.12 -5.08 13.85
C MET A 190 -3.00 -5.17 15.37
N GLU A 191 -4.02 -4.75 16.11
CA GLU A 191 -3.96 -4.72 17.57
C GLU A 191 -4.09 -6.14 18.16
N THR A 192 -3.23 -6.43 19.14
CA THR A 192 -3.36 -7.63 19.97
C THR A 192 -4.23 -7.30 21.19
N PRO A 193 -5.33 -8.03 21.42
CA PRO A 193 -6.16 -7.82 22.60
C PRO A 193 -5.35 -7.98 23.91
N PRO A 194 -5.63 -7.20 24.96
CA PRO A 194 -4.90 -7.29 26.23
C PRO A 194 -5.01 -8.66 26.92
N ASP A 195 -6.10 -9.38 26.67
CA ASP A 195 -6.41 -10.72 27.17
C ASP A 195 -5.98 -11.85 26.21
N ALA A 196 -5.26 -11.50 25.15
CA ALA A 196 -4.85 -12.46 24.15
C ALA A 196 -3.91 -13.54 24.73
N PRO A 197 -4.09 -14.81 24.32
CA PRO A 197 -3.21 -15.91 24.74
C PRO A 197 -1.74 -15.60 24.43
N LYS A 198 -0.90 -15.66 25.47
CA LYS A 198 0.56 -15.55 25.33
C LYS A 198 1.14 -16.88 24.84
N PRO A 199 2.29 -16.86 24.14
CA PRO A 199 2.96 -18.09 23.78
C PRO A 199 3.42 -18.82 25.05
N ILE A 200 3.22 -20.14 25.07
CA ILE A 200 3.71 -21.02 26.15
C ILE A 200 4.76 -21.93 25.55
N TYR A 201 5.98 -21.83 26.06
CA TYR A 201 7.12 -22.65 25.66
C TYR A 201 7.35 -23.75 26.68
N GLU A 202 7.44 -24.99 26.22
CA GLU A 202 8.01 -26.09 27.00
C GLU A 202 9.51 -26.14 26.77
N TYR A 203 10.26 -26.34 27.84
CA TYR A 203 11.69 -26.59 27.80
C TYR A 203 11.94 -27.98 28.35
N THR A 204 12.53 -28.83 27.52
CA THR A 204 13.00 -30.15 27.90
C THR A 204 14.52 -30.10 28.06
N TRP A 205 14.97 -30.26 29.30
CA TRP A 205 16.37 -30.26 29.68
C TRP A 205 16.83 -31.68 29.96
N VAL A 206 17.95 -32.09 29.37
CA VAL A 206 18.55 -33.41 29.57
C VAL A 206 19.90 -33.22 30.26
N TYR A 207 20.04 -33.71 31.48
CA TYR A 207 21.28 -33.66 32.27
C TYR A 207 21.89 -35.05 32.43
N ASN A 208 23.21 -35.11 32.45
CA ASN A 208 23.96 -36.25 32.97
C ASN A 208 24.25 -36.02 34.46
N VAL A 209 23.65 -36.84 35.32
CA VAL A 209 23.88 -36.81 36.76
C VAL A 209 24.49 -38.15 37.16
N ASN A 210 25.77 -38.16 37.51
CA ASN A 210 26.51 -39.36 37.94
C ASN A 210 26.47 -40.54 36.96
N GLY A 211 26.37 -40.28 35.65
CA GLY A 211 26.33 -41.32 34.61
C GLY A 211 24.93 -41.78 34.21
N GLU A 212 23.87 -41.21 34.80
CA GLU A 212 22.47 -41.44 34.43
C GLU A 212 21.86 -40.18 33.80
N GLU A 213 21.09 -40.37 32.72
CA GLU A 213 20.36 -39.29 32.06
C GLU A 213 19.10 -38.93 32.84
N LYS A 214 18.96 -37.65 33.17
CA LYS A 214 17.79 -37.09 33.83
C LYS A 214 17.14 -36.03 32.95
N VAL A 215 15.88 -36.25 32.60
CA VAL A 215 15.06 -35.32 31.81
C VAL A 215 14.19 -34.48 32.74
N VAL A 216 14.19 -33.16 32.56
CA VAL A 216 13.28 -32.23 33.24
C VAL A 216 12.53 -31.40 32.22
N VAL A 217 11.23 -31.30 32.40
CA VAL A 217 10.33 -30.54 31.52
C VAL A 217 9.70 -29.41 32.33
N ASN A 218 9.80 -28.17 31.86
CA ASN A 218 9.19 -26.99 32.50
C ASN A 218 8.89 -25.88 31.49
N LEU A 219 8.49 -24.69 31.97
CA LEU A 219 8.10 -23.55 31.13
C LEU A 219 9.18 -22.46 31.01
N GLY A 220 10.46 -22.82 31.19
CA GLY A 220 11.61 -21.92 30.95
C GLY A 220 12.42 -21.52 32.19
N GLU A 221 12.09 -22.05 33.35
CA GLU A 221 12.93 -21.91 34.56
C GLU A 221 14.12 -22.86 34.47
N ASP A 222 15.33 -22.43 34.86
CA ASP A 222 16.47 -23.36 34.96
C ASP A 222 16.18 -24.40 36.05
N PRO A 223 16.21 -25.72 35.75
CA PRO A 223 15.97 -26.77 36.74
C PRO A 223 16.94 -26.76 37.93
N GLY A 224 18.10 -26.09 37.83
CA GLY A 224 19.07 -25.99 38.92
C GLY A 224 19.68 -27.33 39.32
N ILE A 225 19.78 -28.28 38.37
CA ILE A 225 20.32 -29.62 38.62
C ILE A 225 21.86 -29.57 38.59
N GLU A 226 22.49 -30.08 39.65
CA GLU A 226 23.93 -30.35 39.66
C GLU A 226 24.27 -31.55 38.75
N GLY A 227 24.69 -31.27 37.52
CA GLY A 227 25.07 -32.25 36.49
C GLY A 227 25.51 -31.57 35.19
N GLU A 228 26.02 -32.32 34.22
CA GLU A 228 26.39 -31.79 32.90
C GLU A 228 25.13 -31.70 32.02
N LEU A 229 24.81 -30.52 31.48
CA LEU A 229 23.70 -30.35 30.54
C LEU A 229 24.07 -30.97 29.19
N LEU A 230 23.32 -32.00 28.78
CA LEU A 230 23.51 -32.68 27.49
C LEU A 230 22.73 -31.99 26.37
N SER A 231 21.48 -31.58 26.62
CA SER A 231 20.67 -30.84 25.65
C SER A 231 19.55 -30.05 26.32
N ALA A 232 19.14 -28.95 25.69
CA ALA A 232 17.94 -28.21 26.03
C ALA A 232 17.17 -27.96 24.74
N THR A 233 15.97 -28.52 24.63
CA THR A 233 15.08 -28.31 23.50
C THR A 233 13.87 -27.50 23.93
N THR A 234 13.41 -26.62 23.05
CA THR A 234 12.22 -25.81 23.27
C THR A 234 11.13 -26.24 22.30
N GLU A 235 9.94 -26.53 22.81
CA GLU A 235 8.75 -26.77 22.01
C GLU A 235 7.68 -25.72 22.34
N VAL A 236 7.02 -25.19 21.31
CA VAL A 236 5.89 -24.27 21.49
C VAL A 236 4.65 -25.11 21.75
N ILE A 237 4.13 -25.09 22.99
CA ILE A 237 2.88 -25.81 23.33
C ILE A 237 1.66 -24.99 22.91
N GLN A 238 1.78 -23.66 23.00
CA GLN A 238 0.73 -22.73 22.63
C GLN A 238 1.36 -21.57 21.86
N GLU A 239 0.90 -21.35 20.64
CA GLU A 239 1.29 -20.19 19.83
C GLU A 239 0.75 -18.89 20.46
N ALA A 240 1.44 -17.78 20.21
CA ALA A 240 0.92 -16.47 20.54
C ALA A 240 -0.35 -16.19 19.71
N TYR A 241 -1.26 -15.40 20.25
CA TYR A 241 -2.31 -14.82 19.41
C TYR A 241 -1.69 -13.98 18.30
N GLU A 242 -2.05 -14.32 17.06
CA GLU A 242 -1.68 -13.56 15.87
C GLU A 242 -2.85 -12.67 15.45
N PRO A 243 -2.68 -11.34 15.38
CA PRO A 243 -3.71 -10.45 14.88
C PRO A 243 -4.17 -10.79 13.46
N PRO A 244 -5.45 -10.54 13.13
CA PRO A 244 -5.99 -10.84 11.80
C PRO A 244 -5.30 -10.06 10.69
N VAL A 245 -4.71 -8.90 11.01
CA VAL A 245 -3.77 -8.17 10.15
C VAL A 245 -2.38 -8.24 10.79
N HIS A 246 -1.49 -8.98 10.16
CA HIS A 246 -0.06 -9.04 10.46
C HIS A 246 0.69 -8.67 9.18
N ASP A 247 1.95 -8.23 9.31
CA ASP A 247 2.84 -7.88 8.18
C ASP A 247 2.37 -6.73 7.28
N PHE A 248 1.41 -5.92 7.74
CA PHE A 248 1.06 -4.67 7.06
C PHE A 248 2.01 -3.55 7.46
N SER A 249 2.79 -3.09 6.49
CA SER A 249 3.58 -1.87 6.60
C SER A 249 3.49 -1.02 5.34
N ILE A 250 3.77 0.28 5.48
CA ILE A 250 3.86 1.25 4.39
C ILE A 250 5.23 1.92 4.49
N GLU A 251 6.20 1.40 3.76
CA GLU A 251 7.61 1.79 3.90
C GLU A 251 8.14 2.48 2.64
N ARG A 252 9.01 3.47 2.78
CA ARG A 252 9.77 4.04 1.66
C ARG A 252 11.07 4.65 2.13
N ASP A 253 12.15 4.40 1.40
CA ASP A 253 13.50 4.92 1.69
C ASP A 253 13.99 4.64 3.12
N GLY A 254 13.63 3.47 3.66
CA GLY A 254 13.98 3.04 5.02
C GLY A 254 13.15 3.69 6.14
N ASN A 255 12.10 4.46 5.80
CA ASN A 255 11.18 5.04 6.76
C ASN A 255 9.84 4.31 6.72
N ASP A 256 9.25 4.11 7.91
CA ASP A 256 7.91 3.56 8.09
C ASP A 256 6.88 4.69 8.21
N PHE A 257 5.90 4.70 7.32
CA PHE A 257 4.80 5.68 7.25
C PHE A 257 3.45 5.07 7.62
N THR A 258 3.43 3.86 8.18
CA THR A 258 2.19 3.10 8.44
C THR A 258 1.22 3.91 9.29
N GLU A 259 1.68 4.45 10.42
CA GLU A 259 0.83 5.24 11.33
C GLU A 259 0.32 6.54 10.69
N ASP A 260 1.17 7.22 9.91
CA ASP A 260 0.82 8.48 9.24
C ASP A 260 -0.32 8.27 8.23
N PHE A 261 -0.20 7.24 7.39
CA PHE A 261 -1.19 6.94 6.37
C PHE A 261 -2.45 6.30 6.95
N LEU A 262 -2.33 5.40 7.93
CA LEU A 262 -3.51 4.84 8.60
C LEU A 262 -4.23 5.86 9.47
N SER A 263 -3.63 6.99 9.82
CA SER A 263 -4.30 8.11 10.48
C SER A 263 -4.85 9.17 9.51
N THR A 264 -4.53 9.05 8.21
CA THR A 264 -4.97 9.99 7.17
C THR A 264 -6.44 9.79 6.82
N GLU A 265 -7.18 10.89 6.68
CA GLU A 265 -8.54 10.90 6.11
C GLU A 265 -8.48 10.96 4.58
N ASN A 266 -9.48 10.39 3.90
CA ASN A 266 -9.61 10.46 2.45
C ASN A 266 -8.34 9.99 1.71
N LEU A 267 -7.85 8.82 2.07
CA LEU A 267 -6.67 8.21 1.46
C LEU A 267 -7.10 7.20 0.38
N ILE A 268 -6.62 7.38 -0.83
CA ILE A 268 -6.70 6.39 -1.90
C ILE A 268 -5.38 5.65 -1.99
N VAL A 269 -5.47 4.32 -2.08
CA VAL A 269 -4.30 3.46 -2.24
C VAL A 269 -4.46 2.59 -3.47
N VAL A 270 -3.53 2.74 -4.42
CA VAL A 270 -3.38 1.83 -5.56
C VAL A 270 -2.51 0.66 -5.13
N MET A 271 -3.05 -0.55 -5.20
CA MET A 271 -2.38 -1.77 -4.76
C MET A 271 -1.87 -2.54 -5.97
N ALA A 272 -0.58 -2.86 -6.04
CA ALA A 272 -0.01 -3.71 -7.07
C ALA A 272 1.03 -4.64 -6.45
N TYR A 273 0.63 -5.87 -6.07
CA TYR A 273 1.51 -6.75 -5.29
C TYR A 273 2.80 -7.15 -6.00
N ASN A 274 2.83 -7.16 -7.33
CA ASN A 274 4.02 -7.41 -8.12
C ASN A 274 3.81 -6.85 -9.54
N LEU A 275 4.71 -5.96 -9.97
CA LEU A 275 4.62 -5.28 -11.27
C LEU A 275 4.91 -6.19 -12.47
N ASP A 276 5.71 -7.24 -12.32
CA ASP A 276 5.97 -8.21 -13.41
C ASP A 276 4.71 -8.97 -13.83
N ASN A 277 3.81 -9.19 -12.85
CA ASN A 277 2.56 -9.91 -13.03
C ASN A 277 1.33 -8.99 -13.00
N ALA A 278 1.53 -7.68 -13.11
CA ALA A 278 0.44 -6.71 -13.10
C ALA A 278 -0.16 -6.54 -14.50
N GLU A 279 -1.48 -6.38 -14.54
CA GLU A 279 -2.22 -6.02 -15.74
C GLU A 279 -1.94 -4.56 -16.10
N ASN A 280 -0.98 -4.40 -17.00
CA ASN A 280 -0.44 -3.11 -17.44
C ASN A 280 -1.53 -2.11 -17.86
N ASP A 281 -2.51 -2.54 -18.64
CA ASP A 281 -3.60 -1.68 -19.11
C ASP A 281 -4.53 -1.24 -17.97
N GLY A 282 -4.51 -1.94 -16.82
CA GLY A 282 -5.25 -1.59 -15.62
C GLY A 282 -4.80 -0.28 -14.97
N PHE A 283 -3.58 0.18 -15.23
CA PHE A 283 -3.10 1.48 -14.73
C PHE A 283 -3.75 2.67 -15.44
N ILE A 284 -4.29 2.50 -16.65
CA ILE A 284 -4.96 3.57 -17.40
C ILE A 284 -6.26 4.04 -16.70
N PRO A 285 -7.24 3.17 -16.40
CA PRO A 285 -8.44 3.59 -15.68
C PRO A 285 -8.13 4.00 -14.23
N LEU A 286 -7.13 3.38 -13.59
CA LEU A 286 -6.68 3.79 -12.26
C LEU A 286 -6.13 5.21 -12.25
N LYS A 287 -5.31 5.59 -13.24
CA LYS A 287 -4.81 6.96 -13.37
C LYS A 287 -5.96 7.97 -13.41
N ILE A 288 -7.01 7.68 -14.19
CA ILE A 288 -8.19 8.55 -14.30
C ILE A 288 -8.88 8.68 -12.94
N ALA A 289 -9.06 7.56 -12.22
CA ALA A 289 -9.67 7.55 -10.90
C ALA A 289 -8.82 8.30 -9.86
N THR A 290 -7.50 8.10 -9.84
CA THR A 290 -6.59 8.76 -8.91
C THR A 290 -6.43 10.25 -9.20
N ASP A 291 -6.38 10.65 -10.47
CA ASP A 291 -6.33 12.06 -10.87
C ASP A 291 -7.61 12.80 -10.44
N LYS A 292 -8.76 12.13 -10.57
CA LYS A 292 -10.03 12.64 -10.03
C LYS A 292 -9.98 12.76 -8.51
N ALA A 293 -9.42 11.77 -7.81
CA ALA A 293 -9.29 11.79 -6.36
C ALA A 293 -8.41 12.94 -5.86
N LEU A 294 -7.22 13.12 -6.45
CA LEU A 294 -6.33 14.24 -6.14
C LEU A 294 -7.03 15.59 -6.34
N LYS A 295 -7.76 15.76 -7.44
CA LYS A 295 -8.56 16.96 -7.72
C LYS A 295 -9.67 17.21 -6.71
N LEU A 296 -10.22 16.15 -6.11
CA LEU A 296 -11.23 16.22 -5.06
C LEU A 296 -10.64 16.34 -3.65
N GLY A 297 -9.31 16.49 -3.52
CA GLY A 297 -8.64 16.71 -2.24
C GLY A 297 -8.24 15.43 -1.49
N TYR A 298 -8.29 14.26 -2.14
CA TYR A 298 -7.80 13.01 -1.55
C TYR A 298 -6.27 12.93 -1.62
N LYS A 299 -5.66 12.31 -0.60
CA LYS A 299 -4.27 11.86 -0.69
C LYS A 299 -4.24 10.57 -1.49
N VAL A 300 -3.28 10.40 -2.39
CA VAL A 300 -3.13 9.18 -3.19
C VAL A 300 -1.72 8.63 -3.03
N ILE A 301 -1.62 7.32 -2.78
CA ILE A 301 -0.37 6.57 -2.79
C ILE A 301 -0.52 5.27 -3.56
N GLY A 302 0.60 4.69 -3.96
CA GLY A 302 0.70 3.30 -4.43
C GLY A 302 1.34 2.41 -3.36
N MET A 303 1.02 1.12 -3.38
CA MET A 303 1.74 0.11 -2.60
C MET A 303 2.11 -1.07 -3.48
N SER A 304 3.36 -1.54 -3.36
CA SER A 304 3.90 -2.64 -4.15
C SER A 304 5.02 -3.38 -3.42
N ALA A 305 5.21 -4.66 -3.70
CA ALA A 305 6.39 -5.41 -3.26
C ALA A 305 7.54 -5.36 -4.28
N SER A 306 7.33 -4.74 -5.44
CA SER A 306 8.37 -4.52 -6.45
C SER A 306 9.35 -3.43 -6.02
N SER A 307 10.52 -3.41 -6.67
CA SER A 307 11.57 -2.44 -6.36
C SER A 307 11.17 -1.00 -6.68
N THR A 308 11.78 -0.03 -5.98
CA THR A 308 11.58 1.40 -6.24
C THR A 308 11.81 1.74 -7.72
N GLU A 309 12.89 1.22 -8.32
CA GLU A 309 13.22 1.44 -9.73
C GLU A 309 12.08 1.01 -10.68
N GLU A 310 11.45 -0.13 -10.43
CA GLU A 310 10.33 -0.61 -11.24
C GLU A 310 9.09 0.27 -11.07
N THR A 311 8.79 0.65 -9.83
CA THR A 311 7.64 1.52 -9.53
C THR A 311 7.81 2.93 -10.10
N GLU A 312 9.03 3.47 -10.12
CA GLU A 312 9.34 4.76 -10.73
C GLU A 312 9.18 4.72 -12.25
N LYS A 313 9.73 3.68 -12.91
CA LYS A 313 9.53 3.45 -14.35
C LYS A 313 8.06 3.35 -14.72
N LEU A 314 7.26 2.65 -13.90
CA LEU A 314 5.82 2.52 -14.09
C LEU A 314 5.12 3.89 -13.94
N THR A 315 5.46 4.62 -12.88
CA THR A 315 4.93 5.96 -12.58
C THR A 315 5.22 6.93 -13.73
N GLU A 316 6.42 6.86 -14.31
CA GLU A 316 6.77 7.63 -15.51
C GLU A 316 5.98 7.20 -16.74
N LYS A 317 5.95 5.88 -17.03
CA LYS A 317 5.28 5.31 -18.20
C LYS A 317 3.79 5.68 -18.28
N TYR A 318 3.09 5.63 -17.15
CA TYR A 318 1.65 5.93 -17.08
C TYR A 318 1.34 7.34 -16.58
N HIS A 319 2.37 8.17 -16.33
CA HIS A 319 2.23 9.51 -15.77
C HIS A 319 1.37 9.54 -14.49
N LEU A 320 1.63 8.62 -13.57
CA LEU A 320 0.93 8.54 -12.30
C LEU A 320 1.38 9.71 -11.40
N ASN A 321 0.41 10.36 -10.74
CA ASN A 321 0.65 11.56 -9.92
C ASN A 321 0.79 11.22 -8.42
N PHE A 322 1.34 10.05 -8.13
CA PHE A 322 1.56 9.54 -6.79
C PHE A 322 2.77 8.61 -6.78
N ASP A 323 3.32 8.40 -5.60
CA ASP A 323 4.45 7.50 -5.40
C ASP A 323 4.04 6.16 -4.82
N PHE A 324 4.87 5.14 -5.05
CA PHE A 324 4.71 3.82 -4.45
C PHE A 324 5.51 3.68 -3.15
N TYR A 325 4.92 2.92 -2.23
CA TYR A 325 5.50 2.49 -0.97
C TYR A 325 5.62 0.96 -0.97
N PHE A 326 6.65 0.45 -0.30
CA PHE A 326 6.86 -0.96 -0.10
C PHE A 326 5.85 -1.53 0.90
N CYS A 327 5.37 -2.74 0.60
CA CYS A 327 4.62 -3.61 1.49
C CYS A 327 4.79 -5.06 1.04
N ASP A 328 4.72 -6.02 1.96
CA ASP A 328 4.92 -7.42 1.63
C ASP A 328 3.92 -7.93 0.57
N MET A 329 4.40 -8.79 -0.33
CA MET A 329 3.62 -9.33 -1.44
C MET A 329 2.42 -10.16 -0.96
N THR A 330 2.60 -10.95 0.11
CA THR A 330 1.56 -11.81 0.68
C THR A 330 0.47 -10.96 1.33
N THR A 331 0.87 -9.90 2.03
CA THR A 331 -0.04 -8.88 2.57
C THR A 331 -0.86 -8.24 1.45
N LEU A 332 -0.21 -7.71 0.41
CA LEU A 332 -0.88 -7.04 -0.71
C LEU A 332 -1.85 -7.97 -1.46
N LYS A 333 -1.45 -9.22 -1.71
CA LYS A 333 -2.32 -10.25 -2.29
C LYS A 333 -3.58 -10.43 -1.43
N THR A 334 -3.43 -10.46 -0.11
CA THR A 334 -4.53 -10.65 0.84
C THR A 334 -5.46 -9.46 0.90
N ILE A 335 -4.97 -8.24 0.70
CA ILE A 335 -5.81 -7.05 0.65
C ILE A 335 -6.75 -7.12 -0.56
N VAL A 336 -6.25 -7.15 -1.79
CA VAL A 336 -7.10 -7.04 -2.98
C VAL A 336 -6.75 -8.11 -4.01
N ARG A 337 -7.77 -8.81 -4.53
CA ARG A 337 -7.61 -9.83 -5.60
C ARG A 337 -7.57 -9.16 -6.98
N SER A 338 -6.74 -8.14 -7.12
CA SER A 338 -6.57 -7.34 -8.34
C SER A 338 -5.14 -6.84 -8.38
N ASN A 339 -4.50 -6.88 -9.56
CA ASN A 339 -3.13 -6.42 -9.74
C ASN A 339 -3.03 -5.64 -11.06
N PRO A 340 -3.18 -4.31 -11.06
CA PRO A 340 -3.38 -3.45 -9.89
C PRO A 340 -4.84 -3.42 -9.38
N GLY A 341 -5.09 -2.94 -8.17
CA GLY A 341 -6.42 -2.65 -7.62
C GLY A 341 -6.43 -1.30 -6.91
N ILE A 342 -7.60 -0.84 -6.46
CA ILE A 342 -7.74 0.44 -5.74
C ILE A 342 -8.61 0.28 -4.50
N ILE A 343 -8.19 0.91 -3.41
CA ILE A 343 -8.95 1.00 -2.17
C ILE A 343 -9.04 2.45 -1.69
N GLU A 344 -10.12 2.76 -1.00
CA GLU A 344 -10.29 3.99 -0.24
C GLU A 344 -10.22 3.65 1.26
N LEU A 345 -9.44 4.44 1.98
CA LEU A 345 -9.22 4.36 3.41
C LEU A 345 -9.66 5.66 4.09
N GLN A 346 -10.40 5.52 5.19
CA GLN A 346 -10.71 6.60 6.11
C GLN A 346 -10.13 6.24 7.48
N LYS A 347 -9.00 6.85 7.86
CA LYS A 347 -8.30 6.53 9.13
C LYS A 347 -8.11 5.02 9.31
N GLY A 348 -7.58 4.37 8.27
CA GLY A 348 -7.35 2.93 8.23
C GLY A 348 -8.59 2.07 7.98
N THR A 349 -9.80 2.64 7.97
CA THR A 349 -11.04 1.91 7.64
C THR A 349 -11.22 1.80 6.14
N ILE A 350 -11.39 0.59 5.62
CA ILE A 350 -11.64 0.33 4.19
C ILE A 350 -13.09 0.68 3.86
N THR A 351 -13.32 1.76 3.13
CA THR A 351 -14.66 2.22 2.73
C THR A 351 -15.05 1.71 1.34
N GLN A 352 -14.08 1.59 0.43
CA GLN A 352 -14.25 1.05 -0.90
C GLN A 352 -13.06 0.18 -1.31
N LYS A 353 -13.32 -0.83 -2.13
CA LYS A 353 -12.31 -1.70 -2.72
C LYS A 353 -12.79 -2.16 -4.09
N LEU A 354 -11.99 -1.93 -5.13
CA LEU A 354 -12.38 -2.14 -6.53
C LEU A 354 -11.26 -2.80 -7.32
N HIS A 355 -11.67 -3.61 -8.30
CA HIS A 355 -10.81 -4.09 -9.37
C HIS A 355 -10.42 -2.93 -10.29
N PHE A 356 -9.33 -3.03 -11.03
CA PHE A 356 -8.95 -1.98 -12.00
C PHE A 356 -10.02 -1.77 -13.09
N ASN A 357 -10.76 -2.82 -13.47
CA ASN A 357 -11.88 -2.74 -14.41
C ASN A 357 -13.08 -1.93 -13.88
N ASP A 358 -13.14 -1.71 -12.57
CA ASP A 358 -14.22 -1.02 -11.88
C ASP A 358 -13.75 0.32 -11.30
N ALA A 359 -12.55 0.79 -11.65
CA ALA A 359 -12.00 2.03 -11.11
C ALA A 359 -12.89 3.26 -11.40
N ASP A 360 -13.67 3.22 -12.48
CA ASP A 360 -14.66 4.25 -12.83
C ASP A 360 -15.85 4.31 -11.86
N LYS A 361 -16.11 3.22 -11.14
CA LYS A 361 -17.16 3.13 -10.11
C LYS A 361 -16.73 3.71 -8.76
N LEU A 362 -15.47 4.15 -8.61
CA LEU A 362 -14.99 4.78 -7.39
C LEU A 362 -15.80 6.05 -7.08
N GLN A 363 -16.52 6.02 -5.96
CA GLN A 363 -17.37 7.11 -5.51
C GLN A 363 -16.58 8.03 -4.60
N LEU A 364 -16.43 9.30 -4.98
CA LEU A 364 -15.62 10.26 -4.24
C LEU A 364 -16.45 11.50 -3.95
N ASN A 365 -16.30 12.04 -2.74
CA ASN A 365 -16.91 13.30 -2.34
C ASN A 365 -15.85 14.41 -2.38
N GLU A 366 -16.25 15.64 -2.70
CA GLU A 366 -15.33 16.78 -2.65
C GLU A 366 -14.90 17.08 -1.21
N GLN A 367 -13.59 17.16 -0.99
CA GLN A 367 -12.99 17.40 0.32
C GLN A 367 -12.57 18.87 0.47
N GLU A 368 -12.31 19.29 1.71
CA GLU A 368 -11.75 20.60 1.99
C GLU A 368 -10.35 20.73 1.35
N GLY A 369 -10.14 21.80 0.59
CA GLY A 369 -8.88 22.00 -0.15
C GLY A 369 -8.83 21.33 -1.53
N ALA A 370 -9.94 20.80 -2.04
CA ALA A 370 -10.05 20.29 -3.41
C ALA A 370 -9.63 21.34 -4.46
N ILE A 371 -8.98 20.87 -5.53
CA ILE A 371 -8.51 21.71 -6.64
C ILE A 371 -9.00 21.07 -7.96
N PRO A 372 -10.27 21.27 -8.36
CA PRO A 372 -10.82 20.64 -9.56
C PRO A 372 -10.08 21.00 -10.85
N SER A 373 -9.50 22.21 -10.90
CA SER A 373 -8.73 22.75 -12.01
C SER A 373 -7.25 22.37 -11.98
N MET A 374 -6.81 21.45 -11.11
CA MET A 374 -5.38 21.14 -10.95
C MET A 374 -4.74 20.74 -12.29
N ASP A 375 -3.60 21.38 -12.59
CA ASP A 375 -2.77 21.11 -13.75
C ASP A 375 -1.61 20.20 -13.35
N PHE A 376 -1.80 18.89 -13.50
CA PHE A 376 -0.80 17.88 -13.12
C PHE A 376 0.50 17.98 -13.92
N GLU A 377 0.44 18.37 -15.20
CA GLU A 377 1.63 18.50 -16.04
C GLU A 377 2.50 19.66 -15.56
N LEU A 378 1.86 20.81 -15.31
CA LEU A 378 2.53 21.96 -14.72
C LEU A 378 3.06 21.66 -13.32
N LYS A 379 2.25 21.00 -12.48
CA LYS A 379 2.66 20.59 -11.13
C LYS A 379 3.93 19.74 -11.18
N LYS A 380 3.93 18.67 -11.97
CA LYS A 380 5.09 17.77 -12.12
C LYS A 380 6.34 18.51 -12.60
N ARG A 381 6.16 19.44 -13.55
CA ARG A 381 7.25 20.27 -14.06
C ARG A 381 7.81 21.21 -12.99
N LEU A 382 6.94 21.87 -12.21
CA LEU A 382 7.36 22.75 -11.12
C LEU A 382 8.01 21.98 -9.96
N ASP A 383 7.52 20.79 -9.62
CA ASP A 383 8.16 19.90 -8.63
C ASP A 383 9.59 19.52 -9.09
N SER A 384 9.74 19.18 -10.38
CA SER A 384 11.06 18.89 -10.96
C SER A 384 11.99 20.11 -10.91
N ILE A 385 11.46 21.30 -11.20
CA ILE A 385 12.19 22.57 -11.08
C ILE A 385 12.65 22.79 -9.65
N ALA A 386 11.78 22.61 -8.65
CA ALA A 386 12.11 22.80 -7.24
C ALA A 386 13.25 21.88 -6.77
N VAL A 387 13.24 20.62 -7.20
CA VAL A 387 14.31 19.66 -6.89
C VAL A 387 15.63 20.09 -7.54
N LEU A 388 15.62 20.42 -8.83
CA LEU A 388 16.83 20.79 -9.57
C LEU A 388 17.40 22.13 -9.12
N ASP A 389 16.55 23.10 -8.80
CA ASP A 389 16.92 24.44 -8.33
C ASP A 389 17.77 24.38 -7.03
N GLN A 390 17.49 23.40 -6.15
CA GLN A 390 18.19 23.24 -4.88
C GLN A 390 19.37 22.26 -4.93
N LYS A 391 19.49 21.44 -5.98
CA LYS A 391 20.43 20.32 -6.05
C LYS A 391 21.89 20.74 -5.84
N TYR A 392 22.41 21.64 -6.68
CA TYR A 392 23.82 22.04 -6.58
C TYR A 392 24.06 23.01 -5.43
N ARG A 393 23.05 23.77 -5.01
CA ARG A 393 23.13 24.63 -3.82
C ARG A 393 23.43 23.84 -2.55
N LYS A 394 22.74 22.72 -2.35
CA LYS A 394 23.02 21.81 -1.22
C LYS A 394 24.42 21.21 -1.31
N MET A 395 24.83 20.75 -2.49
CA MET A 395 26.19 20.23 -2.70
C MET A 395 27.28 21.26 -2.40
N MET A 396 27.07 22.53 -2.75
CA MET A 396 27.98 23.62 -2.41
C MET A 396 28.07 23.87 -0.90
N GLN A 397 26.97 23.74 -0.17
CA GLN A 397 26.95 23.88 1.30
C GLN A 397 27.67 22.72 1.98
N ASP A 398 27.57 21.50 1.45
CA ASP A 398 28.20 20.30 2.02
C ASP A 398 29.72 20.25 1.78
N GLY A 399 30.28 21.13 0.94
CA GLY A 399 31.71 21.26 0.70
C GLY A 399 32.37 20.05 0.00
N THR A 400 31.59 19.24 -0.71
CA THR A 400 32.00 17.93 -1.23
C THR A 400 32.71 17.97 -2.59
N GLU A 401 32.58 19.06 -3.35
CA GLU A 401 33.09 19.17 -4.73
C GLU A 401 33.68 20.55 -5.08
N ASN A 402 34.18 20.71 -6.31
CA ASN A 402 34.67 21.98 -6.82
C ASN A 402 33.50 22.98 -6.99
N ILE A 403 33.46 23.96 -6.08
CA ILE A 403 32.43 25.00 -5.98
C ILE A 403 32.22 25.75 -7.30
N ASP A 404 33.30 26.08 -8.03
CA ASP A 404 33.19 26.83 -9.30
C ASP A 404 32.45 26.03 -10.38
N SER A 405 32.66 24.70 -10.41
CA SER A 405 31.96 23.82 -11.34
C SER A 405 30.48 23.72 -11.00
N LEU A 406 30.16 23.61 -9.71
CA LEU A 406 28.77 23.54 -9.24
C LEU A 406 28.00 24.84 -9.53
N TRP A 407 28.64 26.00 -9.33
CA TRP A 407 28.04 27.29 -9.69
C TRP A 407 27.70 27.39 -11.16
N ARG A 408 28.60 26.96 -12.06
CA ARG A 408 28.34 26.98 -13.50
C ARG A 408 27.17 26.08 -13.89
N MET A 409 27.03 24.93 -13.24
CA MET A 409 25.88 24.03 -13.48
C MET A 409 24.58 24.66 -12.97
N GLN A 410 24.63 25.32 -11.82
CA GLN A 410 23.50 26.02 -11.24
C GLN A 410 23.05 27.21 -12.09
N GLU A 411 23.97 28.02 -12.64
CA GLU A 411 23.64 29.12 -13.55
C GLU A 411 22.86 28.64 -14.79
N VAL A 412 23.23 27.48 -15.34
CA VAL A 412 22.52 26.88 -16.48
C VAL A 412 21.11 26.45 -16.09
N ILE A 413 20.94 25.87 -14.90
CA ILE A 413 19.62 25.50 -14.36
C ILE A 413 18.77 26.75 -14.12
N ASP A 414 19.33 27.77 -13.46
CA ASP A 414 18.63 29.01 -13.13
C ASP A 414 18.13 29.70 -14.40
N ALA A 415 18.97 29.81 -15.44
CA ALA A 415 18.60 30.40 -16.72
C ALA A 415 17.48 29.60 -17.44
N THR A 416 17.55 28.27 -17.40
CA THR A 416 16.56 27.39 -18.03
C THR A 416 15.21 27.43 -17.30
N ASN A 417 15.25 27.38 -15.97
CA ASN A 417 14.08 27.48 -15.11
C ASN A 417 13.42 28.85 -15.27
N LEU A 418 14.21 29.92 -15.24
CA LEU A 418 13.72 31.29 -15.40
C LEU A 418 13.01 31.45 -16.74
N LYS A 419 13.57 30.94 -17.83
CA LYS A 419 12.94 31.02 -19.15
C LYS A 419 11.53 30.42 -19.12
N PHE A 420 11.38 29.20 -18.61
CA PHE A 420 10.08 28.56 -18.54
C PHE A 420 9.09 29.33 -17.64
N VAL A 421 9.54 29.73 -16.44
CA VAL A 421 8.71 30.43 -15.46
C VAL A 421 8.26 31.79 -15.98
N ALA A 422 9.17 32.55 -16.62
CA ALA A 422 8.88 33.83 -17.25
C ALA A 422 7.85 33.70 -18.39
N ASP A 423 8.05 32.72 -19.29
CA ASP A 423 7.12 32.45 -20.39
C ASP A 423 5.72 32.10 -19.84
N TYR A 424 5.65 31.32 -18.76
CA TYR A 424 4.38 30.99 -18.10
C TYR A 424 3.73 32.22 -17.46
N PHE A 425 4.49 33.03 -16.71
CA PHE A 425 3.99 34.24 -16.07
C PHE A 425 3.39 35.22 -17.09
N ASP A 426 4.11 35.46 -18.19
CA ASP A 426 3.68 36.38 -19.24
C ASP A 426 2.39 35.90 -19.94
N ALA A 427 2.18 34.58 -20.02
CA ALA A 427 1.01 33.99 -20.69
C ALA A 427 -0.20 33.77 -19.76
N LYS A 428 0.03 33.34 -18.51
CA LYS A 428 -1.01 32.79 -17.62
C LYS A 428 -1.01 33.39 -16.21
N GLY A 429 -0.01 34.17 -15.83
CA GLY A 429 0.16 34.68 -14.47
C GLY A 429 0.82 33.67 -13.53
N TYR A 430 0.68 33.87 -12.22
CA TYR A 430 1.36 33.05 -11.23
C TYR A 430 0.70 31.65 -11.08
N PRO A 431 1.46 30.54 -11.14
CA PRO A 431 0.96 29.18 -10.94
C PRO A 431 0.75 28.90 -9.45
N GLY A 432 -0.31 29.49 -8.90
CA GLY A 432 -0.63 29.47 -7.49
C GLY A 432 -1.15 28.13 -6.96
N LYS A 433 -1.43 28.11 -5.65
CA LYS A 433 -2.07 27.00 -4.93
C LYS A 433 -3.31 26.46 -5.65
N SER A 434 -4.15 27.31 -6.23
CA SER A 434 -5.38 26.89 -6.94
C SER A 434 -5.14 26.19 -8.28
N ILE A 435 -3.89 26.15 -8.77
CA ILE A 435 -3.51 25.52 -10.03
C ILE A 435 -2.66 24.26 -9.79
N VAL A 436 -1.71 24.33 -8.86
CA VAL A 436 -0.70 23.26 -8.67
C VAL A 436 -0.66 22.71 -7.25
N GLY A 437 -1.42 23.29 -6.30
CA GLY A 437 -1.41 22.88 -4.90
C GLY A 437 -0.14 23.24 -4.14
N GLU A 438 -0.12 22.91 -2.86
CA GLU A 438 1.06 23.04 -1.98
C GLU A 438 1.82 21.70 -1.91
N PRO A 439 3.16 21.72 -1.74
CA PRO A 439 4.04 22.91 -1.66
C PRO A 439 4.47 23.45 -3.05
N THR A 440 4.02 22.83 -4.14
CA THR A 440 4.45 23.11 -5.52
C THR A 440 4.25 24.57 -5.94
N ASN A 441 3.21 25.23 -5.43
CA ASN A 441 2.91 26.64 -5.68
C ASN A 441 4.06 27.59 -5.32
N THR A 442 5.05 27.18 -4.52
CA THR A 442 6.20 28.03 -4.17
C THR A 442 7.37 27.94 -5.16
N ALA A 443 7.42 26.91 -6.00
CA ALA A 443 8.58 26.61 -6.85
C ALA A 443 8.93 27.77 -7.80
N ALA A 444 7.92 28.34 -8.47
CA ALA A 444 8.12 29.45 -9.40
C ALA A 444 8.60 30.74 -8.69
N TRP A 445 8.25 30.91 -7.40
CA TRP A 445 8.75 32.03 -6.61
C TRP A 445 10.24 31.87 -6.30
N TYR A 446 10.72 30.66 -5.96
CA TYR A 446 12.15 30.42 -5.72
C TYR A 446 12.99 30.69 -6.96
N VAL A 447 12.52 30.30 -8.14
CA VAL A 447 13.18 30.64 -9.41
C VAL A 447 13.34 32.16 -9.57
N LEU A 448 12.30 32.95 -9.32
CA LEU A 448 12.43 34.42 -9.32
C LEU A 448 13.36 34.93 -8.23
N GLN A 449 13.30 34.32 -7.04
CA GLN A 449 14.08 34.73 -5.89
C GLN A 449 15.59 34.65 -6.16
N HIS A 450 16.00 33.70 -7.00
CA HIS A 450 17.37 33.51 -7.45
C HIS A 450 17.75 34.34 -8.70
N ASN A 451 16.80 35.06 -9.30
CA ASN A 451 17.00 35.88 -10.50
C ASN A 451 16.58 37.34 -10.23
N PRO A 452 17.35 38.10 -9.42
CA PRO A 452 16.95 39.41 -8.89
C PRO A 452 16.61 40.45 -9.96
N ASP A 453 17.28 40.41 -11.12
CA ASP A 453 17.05 41.31 -12.24
C ASP A 453 15.63 41.24 -12.82
N GLN A 454 14.91 40.14 -12.56
CA GLN A 454 13.53 39.94 -13.02
C GLN A 454 12.49 40.30 -11.97
N ILE A 455 12.88 40.51 -10.71
CA ILE A 455 11.93 40.75 -9.62
C ILE A 455 11.09 42.00 -9.89
N GLU A 456 11.69 43.10 -10.37
CA GLU A 456 10.96 44.34 -10.66
C GLU A 456 9.76 44.11 -11.60
N LYS A 457 9.97 43.33 -12.67
CA LYS A 457 8.94 43.03 -13.68
C LYS A 457 7.75 42.27 -13.06
N TYR A 458 8.02 41.28 -12.21
CA TYR A 458 7.00 40.35 -11.72
C TYR A 458 6.48 40.65 -10.31
N LEU A 459 7.13 41.53 -9.54
CA LEU A 459 6.72 41.86 -8.17
C LEU A 459 5.24 42.26 -8.03
N PRO A 460 4.63 43.05 -8.95
CA PRO A 460 3.19 43.34 -8.87
C PRO A 460 2.31 42.09 -8.96
N MET A 461 2.69 41.11 -9.79
CA MET A 461 2.00 39.83 -9.93
C MET A 461 2.15 38.99 -8.66
N ILE A 462 3.34 38.93 -8.10
CA ILE A 462 3.63 38.21 -6.83
C ILE A 462 2.85 38.81 -5.67
N LYS A 463 2.77 40.15 -5.58
CA LYS A 463 1.93 40.84 -4.59
C LYS A 463 0.45 40.52 -4.74
N LYS A 464 -0.04 40.43 -5.98
CA LYS A 464 -1.42 40.03 -6.25
C LYS A 464 -1.66 38.59 -5.78
N ALA A 465 -0.80 37.65 -6.18
CA ALA A 465 -0.89 36.25 -5.80
C ALA A 465 -0.89 36.05 -4.27
N GLY A 466 -0.02 36.77 -3.55
CA GLY A 466 -0.01 36.70 -2.08
C GLY A 466 -1.29 37.23 -1.43
N LYS A 467 -1.88 38.31 -1.96
CA LYS A 467 -3.18 38.84 -1.47
C LYS A 467 -4.34 37.87 -1.74
N GLU A 468 -4.25 37.10 -2.82
CA GLU A 468 -5.23 36.07 -3.19
C GLU A 468 -4.99 34.74 -2.45
N GLY A 469 -3.93 34.63 -1.64
CA GLY A 469 -3.59 33.41 -0.90
C GLY A 469 -2.98 32.30 -1.76
N GLU A 470 -2.58 32.63 -2.99
CA GLU A 470 -1.98 31.69 -3.94
C GLU A 470 -0.55 31.29 -3.57
N ILE A 471 0.11 32.13 -2.78
CA ILE A 471 1.42 31.91 -2.17
C ILE A 471 1.45 32.47 -0.75
N PRO A 472 2.25 31.90 0.16
CA PRO A 472 2.44 32.46 1.49
C PRO A 472 2.89 33.93 1.42
N PHE A 473 2.18 34.84 2.09
CA PHE A 473 2.47 36.27 2.01
C PHE A 473 3.88 36.63 2.52
N ARG A 474 4.44 35.85 3.46
CA ARG A 474 5.84 35.94 3.89
C ARG A 474 6.83 35.86 2.72
N LEU A 475 6.54 35.08 1.68
CA LEU A 475 7.40 35.01 0.49
C LEU A 475 7.30 36.29 -0.35
N VAL A 476 6.13 36.92 -0.41
CA VAL A 476 5.95 38.23 -1.04
C VAL A 476 6.75 39.29 -0.28
N ALA A 477 6.64 39.34 1.05
CA ALA A 477 7.38 40.25 1.91
C ALA A 477 8.90 40.11 1.72
N MET A 478 9.40 38.87 1.69
CA MET A 478 10.82 38.59 1.46
C MET A 478 11.31 39.08 0.09
N MET A 479 10.52 38.85 -0.95
CA MET A 479 10.88 39.28 -2.31
C MET A 479 10.85 40.80 -2.45
N GLU A 480 9.87 41.47 -1.83
CA GLU A 480 9.77 42.93 -1.81
C GLU A 480 10.96 43.58 -1.10
N ASP A 481 11.31 43.10 0.08
CA ASP A 481 12.48 43.59 0.81
C ASP A 481 13.78 43.36 0.02
N ARG A 482 13.93 42.20 -0.66
CA ARG A 482 15.11 41.97 -1.52
C ARG A 482 15.16 42.94 -2.70
N TYR A 483 14.03 43.20 -3.34
CA TYR A 483 13.96 44.21 -4.39
C TYR A 483 14.37 45.59 -3.86
N LEU A 484 13.84 46.00 -2.71
CA LEU A 484 14.16 47.30 -2.11
C LEU A 484 15.64 47.40 -1.72
N MET A 485 16.21 46.36 -1.11
CA MET A 485 17.64 46.28 -0.82
C MET A 485 18.49 46.42 -2.08
N GLY A 486 18.15 45.71 -3.16
CA GLY A 486 18.85 45.83 -4.45
C GLY A 486 18.71 47.19 -5.13
N GLN A 487 17.76 48.02 -4.70
CA GLN A 487 17.56 49.40 -5.13
C GLN A 487 18.11 50.42 -4.13
N ASP A 488 18.89 49.97 -3.14
CA ASP A 488 19.40 50.76 -2.02
C ASP A 488 18.31 51.53 -1.23
N LYS A 489 17.13 50.96 -1.13
CA LYS A 489 15.99 51.54 -0.40
C LYS A 489 15.78 50.81 0.93
N PRO A 490 15.20 51.48 1.94
CA PRO A 490 14.84 50.79 3.17
C PRO A 490 13.80 49.70 2.88
N GLN A 491 13.94 48.57 3.56
CA GLN A 491 13.02 47.45 3.47
C GLN A 491 11.78 47.65 4.36
N ILE A 492 10.74 46.85 4.14
CA ILE A 492 9.43 47.02 4.82
C ILE A 492 9.26 46.04 5.98
N TYR A 493 9.71 44.79 5.81
CA TYR A 493 9.43 43.69 6.74
C TYR A 493 10.67 43.18 7.50
N GLY A 494 11.87 43.63 7.13
CA GLY A 494 13.10 43.26 7.84
C GLY A 494 13.61 41.86 7.50
N THR A 495 13.42 41.40 6.27
CA THR A 495 13.76 40.02 5.86
C THR A 495 15.14 39.89 5.22
N GLN A 496 15.82 41.00 4.91
CA GLN A 496 17.16 40.99 4.35
C GLN A 496 18.19 41.47 5.37
N GLY A 497 19.30 40.74 5.45
CA GLY A 497 20.52 41.14 6.12
C GLY A 497 21.68 41.22 5.14
N SER A 498 22.75 41.88 5.55
CA SER A 498 23.98 42.03 4.77
C SER A 498 25.19 42.05 5.69
N THR A 499 26.36 41.81 5.12
CA THR A 499 27.65 41.94 5.79
C THR A 499 28.52 42.89 4.97
N ILE A 500 28.93 44.00 5.56
CA ILE A 500 29.83 44.97 4.91
C ILE A 500 31.07 45.12 5.79
N ASN A 501 32.27 44.94 5.20
CA ASN A 501 33.54 45.02 5.91
C ASN A 501 33.67 44.10 7.15
N GLY A 502 32.88 43.02 7.21
CA GLY A 502 32.84 42.09 8.35
C GLY A 502 31.78 42.43 9.40
N ASP A 503 31.10 43.57 9.28
CA ASP A 503 29.99 43.94 10.16
C ASP A 503 28.67 43.42 9.59
N GLU A 504 28.01 42.55 10.35
CA GLU A 504 26.71 41.98 10.04
C GLU A 504 25.59 42.93 10.50
N PHE A 505 24.57 43.11 9.66
CA PHE A 505 23.42 43.93 10.01
C PHE A 505 22.16 43.53 9.25
N ILE A 506 21.01 43.84 9.84
CA ILE A 506 19.74 43.83 9.13
C ILE A 506 19.65 45.10 8.28
N TRP A 507 19.31 44.96 7.00
CA TRP A 507 19.21 46.11 6.09
C TRP A 507 18.23 47.17 6.64
N PRO A 508 18.48 48.48 6.48
CA PRO A 508 17.63 49.54 7.04
C PRO A 508 16.14 49.34 6.75
N ILE A 509 15.30 49.50 7.78
CA ILE A 509 13.85 49.28 7.71
C ILE A 509 13.14 50.64 7.72
N GLU A 510 12.14 50.84 6.86
CA GLU A 510 11.47 52.14 6.68
C GLU A 510 10.76 52.60 7.97
N ASP A 511 10.14 51.68 8.69
CA ASP A 511 9.46 51.92 9.96
C ASP A 511 9.77 50.78 10.96
N PRO A 512 10.91 50.84 11.63
CA PRO A 512 11.34 49.79 12.57
C PRO A 512 10.39 49.61 13.75
N GLU A 513 9.72 50.68 14.21
CA GLU A 513 8.85 50.64 15.38
C GLU A 513 7.64 49.73 15.19
N ASN A 514 7.07 49.69 13.97
CA ASN A 514 5.92 48.84 13.66
C ASN A 514 6.28 47.60 12.82
N VAL A 515 7.57 47.29 12.63
CA VAL A 515 7.98 46.17 11.78
C VAL A 515 7.44 44.83 12.28
N ASN A 516 7.49 44.59 13.59
CA ASN A 516 7.03 43.33 14.17
C ASN A 516 5.52 43.12 13.96
N LYS A 517 4.73 44.20 13.93
CA LYS A 517 3.31 44.12 13.58
C LYS A 517 3.13 43.68 12.12
N ARG A 518 3.87 44.29 11.18
CA ARG A 518 3.84 43.92 9.76
C ARG A 518 4.34 42.50 9.51
N ARG A 519 5.33 42.04 10.27
CA ARG A 519 5.86 40.67 10.20
C ARG A 519 4.80 39.65 10.58
N VAL A 520 4.09 39.88 11.69
CA VAL A 520 2.96 39.03 12.09
C VAL A 520 1.85 39.04 11.03
N GLU A 521 1.48 40.22 10.52
CA GLU A 521 0.49 40.34 9.43
C GLU A 521 0.92 39.61 8.14
N ALA A 522 2.22 39.54 7.86
CA ALA A 522 2.79 38.83 6.72
C ALA A 522 2.94 37.31 6.95
N GLY A 523 2.68 36.80 8.15
CA GLY A 523 2.79 35.37 8.50
C GLY A 523 4.17 34.93 8.96
N TYR A 524 4.95 35.82 9.58
CA TYR A 524 6.15 35.47 10.34
C TYR A 524 5.83 35.29 11.83
N ASP A 525 6.33 34.20 12.40
CA ASP A 525 6.18 33.92 13.84
C ASP A 525 7.27 34.58 14.70
N GLN A 526 8.31 35.12 14.06
CA GLN A 526 9.48 35.72 14.71
C GLN A 526 9.47 37.24 14.62
N THR A 527 9.82 37.88 15.73
CA THR A 527 10.22 39.29 15.76
C THR A 527 11.47 39.55 14.92
N ILE A 528 11.77 40.81 14.62
CA ILE A 528 12.98 41.18 13.89
C ILE A 528 14.24 40.87 14.71
N GLU A 529 14.16 40.99 16.03
CA GLU A 529 15.23 40.68 16.96
C GLU A 529 15.55 39.18 16.97
N GLU A 530 14.53 38.32 17.03
CA GLU A 530 14.70 36.86 16.96
C GLU A 530 15.21 36.43 15.59
N TYR A 531 14.69 37.02 14.51
CA TYR A 531 15.15 36.72 13.16
C TYR A 531 16.60 37.12 12.92
N ALA A 532 17.03 38.27 13.46
CA ALA A 532 18.41 38.73 13.35
C ALA A 532 19.37 37.75 14.03
N LYS A 533 18.99 37.20 15.18
CA LYS A 533 19.74 36.13 15.86
C LYS A 533 19.77 34.83 15.07
N LEU A 534 18.66 34.46 14.42
CA LEU A 534 18.63 33.29 13.56
C LEU A 534 19.56 33.44 12.35
N LEU A 535 19.73 34.67 11.84
CA LEU A 535 20.57 34.95 10.67
C LEU A 535 22.07 35.04 11.01
N PHE A 536 22.41 35.65 12.15
CA PHE A 536 23.79 36.03 12.50
C PHE A 536 24.32 35.39 13.80
N GLY A 537 23.50 34.61 14.51
CA GLY A 537 23.85 33.92 15.76
C GLY A 537 23.19 34.51 17.01
N ASP A 538 23.12 33.72 18.08
CA ASP A 538 22.39 34.05 19.31
C ASP A 538 22.86 35.33 20.02
N ASP A 539 24.15 35.67 19.85
CA ASP A 539 24.79 36.85 20.43
C ASP A 539 24.54 38.14 19.61
N PHE A 540 23.88 38.04 18.46
CA PHE A 540 23.60 39.18 17.61
C PHE A 540 22.57 40.13 18.24
N GLU A 541 22.91 41.42 18.30
CA GLU A 541 22.01 42.48 18.74
C GLU A 541 21.50 43.30 17.55
N TYR A 542 20.19 43.25 17.31
CA TYR A 542 19.55 44.08 16.30
C TYR A 542 19.71 45.59 16.62
N LYS A 543 20.16 46.35 15.62
CA LYS A 543 20.31 47.81 15.70
C LYS A 543 19.54 48.46 14.55
N VAL A 544 18.84 49.55 14.86
CA VAL A 544 18.18 50.37 13.84
C VAL A 544 19.23 51.19 13.11
N LEU A 545 19.34 50.97 11.81
CA LEU A 545 20.27 51.66 10.91
C LEU A 545 19.50 52.41 9.82
N THR A 546 20.14 53.45 9.28
CA THR A 546 19.68 54.22 8.11
C THR A 546 20.49 53.84 6.87
N ILE A 547 19.95 54.13 5.68
CA ILE A 547 20.65 53.87 4.41
C ILE A 547 22.02 54.56 4.37
N ASP A 548 22.13 55.78 4.89
CA ASP A 548 23.39 56.52 4.92
C ASP A 548 24.44 55.87 5.83
N GLN A 549 24.03 55.14 6.88
CA GLN A 549 24.94 54.46 7.80
C GLN A 549 25.51 53.16 7.22
N VAL A 550 24.77 52.48 6.33
CA VAL A 550 25.21 51.21 5.74
C VAL A 550 25.95 51.41 4.41
N LYS A 551 25.98 52.63 3.89
CA LYS A 551 26.70 53.02 2.66
C LYS A 551 28.08 53.64 2.89
N GLN A 552 28.43 53.95 4.15
CA GLN A 552 29.76 54.41 4.56
C GLN A 552 30.67 53.21 4.78
#